data_AF-A0A663LPN1-F1
#
_entry.id   AF-A0A663LPN1-F1
#
_cell.length_a   1.000
_cell.length_b   1.000
_cell.length_c   1.000
_cell.angle_alpha   90.00
_cell.angle_beta   90.00
_cell.angle_gamma   90.00
#
_symmetry.space_group_name_H-M   'P 1'
#
loop_
_entity.id
_entity.type
_entity.pdbx_description
1 polymer ?
#
loop_
_entity_poly.entity_id
_entity_poly.type
_entity_poly.pdbx_seq_one_letter_code
_entity_poly.pdbx_strand_id
1 'polypeptide(L)'
;MSLREFLCQYKRASCTHTVDTKCSPCRPDTYTAIWNRSPQCFACSPPCRKGFVQNQTCTESQDRICSCPPNEYCISKIYEYCKICKVKLREYDLFIPCSYAFFSVQALS
;
A
#
# COMPACT_ATOMS: atom_id res chain seq x y z
N MET A 1 1.08 -2.86 31.57
CA MET A 1 -0.24 -2.37 31.10
C MET A 1 -0.06 -1.95 29.65
N SER A 2 -0.85 -2.56 28.76
CA SER A 2 -0.66 -2.54 27.31
C SER A 2 -0.85 -1.13 26.74
N LEU A 3 0.16 -0.62 26.03
CA LEU A 3 0.16 0.60 25.21
C LEU A 3 -0.79 0.46 24.01
N ARG A 4 -2.09 0.24 24.26
CA ARG A 4 -3.15 0.60 23.31
C ARG A 4 -3.76 1.89 23.82
N GLU A 5 -2.99 2.95 23.65
CA GLU A 5 -3.46 4.32 23.77
C GLU A 5 -4.78 4.45 23.01
N PHE A 6 -5.79 5.00 23.69
CA PHE A 6 -7.12 5.30 23.18
C PHE A 6 -7.04 6.25 21.98
N LEU A 7 -6.66 5.74 20.81
CA LEU A 7 -6.74 6.48 19.55
C LEU A 7 -8.21 6.83 19.33
N CYS A 8 -8.51 8.13 19.44
CA CYS A 8 -9.80 8.66 19.03
C CYS A 8 -9.92 8.46 17.51
N GLN A 9 -10.63 7.40 17.11
CA GLN A 9 -10.72 7.03 15.70
C GLN A 9 -11.54 8.07 14.92
N TYR A 10 -12.79 8.34 15.34
CA TYR A 10 -13.49 9.56 14.93
C TYR A 10 -14.19 10.26 16.08
N LYS A 11 -14.30 11.58 15.95
CA LYS A 11 -14.93 12.46 16.92
C LYS A 11 -16.45 12.44 16.75
N ARG A 12 -17.15 11.83 17.71
CA ARG A 12 -18.63 11.84 17.75
C ARG A 12 -19.17 13.13 18.37
N ALA A 13 -18.50 13.66 19.39
CA ALA A 13 -18.86 14.92 20.02
C ALA A 13 -17.60 15.69 20.44
N SER A 14 -17.64 17.02 20.27
CA SER A 14 -16.59 17.91 20.76
C SER A 14 -16.60 17.98 22.29
N CYS A 15 -15.43 18.25 22.88
CA CYS A 15 -15.36 18.58 24.29
C CYS A 15 -16.11 19.89 24.59
N THR A 16 -16.57 19.98 25.84
CA THR A 16 -17.08 21.21 26.46
C THR A 16 -16.31 21.44 27.76
N HIS A 17 -16.52 22.56 28.45
CA HIS A 17 -15.79 22.89 29.69
C HIS A 17 -15.87 21.81 30.79
N THR A 18 -16.87 20.93 30.73
CA THR A 18 -17.15 19.89 31.73
C THR A 18 -17.18 18.47 31.17
N VAL A 19 -17.01 18.29 29.85
CA VAL A 19 -17.17 17.00 29.19
C VAL A 19 -16.05 16.76 28.19
N ASP A 20 -15.38 15.62 28.33
CA ASP A 20 -14.32 15.19 27.42
C ASP A 20 -14.84 14.85 26.01
N THR A 21 -13.92 14.85 25.05
CA THR A 21 -14.23 14.49 23.66
C THR A 21 -14.72 13.05 23.60
N LYS A 22 -15.92 12.83 23.05
CA LYS A 22 -16.44 11.47 22.84
C LYS A 22 -15.94 10.91 21.52
N CYS A 23 -15.18 9.83 21.60
CA CYS A 23 -14.65 9.10 20.46
C CYS A 23 -15.46 7.83 20.23
N SER A 24 -15.53 7.37 18.99
CA SER A 24 -16.20 6.12 18.64
C SER A 24 -15.36 5.38 17.58
N PRO A 25 -15.50 4.05 17.50
CA PRO A 25 -14.75 3.25 16.53
C PRO A 25 -15.28 3.50 15.10
N CYS A 26 -14.36 3.55 14.15
CA CYS A 26 -14.63 3.65 12.73
C CYS A 26 -15.51 2.50 12.26
N ARG A 27 -16.31 2.76 11.22
CA ARG A 27 -17.13 1.72 10.59
C ARG A 27 -16.24 0.75 9.80
N PRO A 28 -16.73 -0.47 9.51
CA PRO A 28 -16.09 -1.32 8.51
C PRO A 28 -15.84 -0.53 7.22
N ASP A 29 -14.71 -0.79 6.56
CA ASP A 29 -14.23 -0.06 5.38
C ASP A 29 -13.83 1.42 5.61
N THR A 30 -13.63 1.82 6.87
CA THR A 30 -13.02 3.10 7.21
C THR A 30 -11.88 2.96 8.21
N TYR A 31 -10.89 3.84 8.12
CA TYR A 31 -9.69 3.80 8.96
C TYR A 31 -9.24 5.20 9.37
N THR A 32 -8.46 5.26 10.44
CA THR A 32 -7.71 6.44 10.86
C THR A 32 -6.38 6.03 11.46
N ALA A 33 -5.29 6.33 10.76
CA ALA A 33 -3.94 5.96 11.19
C ALA A 33 -3.36 6.88 12.28
N ILE A 34 -3.92 8.08 12.45
CA ILE A 34 -3.40 9.12 13.33
C ILE A 34 -4.54 9.61 14.23
N TRP A 35 -4.20 9.94 15.48
CA TRP A 35 -5.11 10.63 16.38
C TRP A 35 -5.62 11.91 15.72
N ASN A 36 -6.93 11.98 15.53
CA ASN A 36 -7.55 13.10 14.86
C ASN A 36 -8.79 13.55 15.62
N ARG A 37 -9.17 14.81 15.43
CA ARG A 37 -10.47 15.35 15.87
C ARG A 37 -11.48 15.40 14.73
N SER A 38 -11.23 14.62 13.67
CA SER A 38 -12.07 14.58 12.48
C SER A 38 -13.44 14.04 12.86
N PRO A 39 -14.53 14.67 12.38
CA PRO A 39 -15.87 14.12 12.58
C PRO A 39 -16.10 12.82 11.78
N GLN A 40 -15.16 12.43 10.92
CA GLN A 40 -15.31 11.31 9.98
C GLN A 40 -13.97 10.57 9.80
N CYS A 41 -14.06 9.25 9.66
CA CYS A 41 -12.93 8.38 9.30
C CYS A 41 -12.61 8.47 7.81
N PHE A 42 -11.38 8.09 7.41
CA PHE A 42 -11.02 7.99 6.01
C PHE A 42 -11.56 6.68 5.42
N ALA A 43 -12.01 6.70 4.17
CA ALA A 43 -12.44 5.49 3.48
C ALA A 43 -11.22 4.63 3.13
N CYS A 44 -11.33 3.32 3.31
CA CYS A 44 -10.31 2.36 2.91
C CYS A 44 -10.05 2.40 1.39
N SER A 45 -8.81 2.13 1.01
CA SER A 45 -8.42 1.93 -0.37
C SER A 45 -9.14 0.71 -1.00
N PRO A 46 -9.44 0.76 -2.32
CA PRO A 46 -10.14 -0.31 -3.03
C PRO A 46 -9.36 -1.63 -3.00
N PRO A 47 -10.00 -2.78 -3.25
CA PRO A 47 -9.31 -4.06 -3.29
C PRO A 47 -8.19 -4.06 -4.33
N CYS A 48 -7.09 -4.75 -4.00
CA CYS A 48 -5.92 -4.84 -4.86
C CYS A 48 -6.30 -5.47 -6.21
N ARG A 49 -5.77 -4.90 -7.30
CA ARG A 49 -5.98 -5.45 -8.65
C ARG A 49 -5.33 -6.83 -8.76
N LYS A 50 -5.86 -7.69 -9.64
CA LYS A 50 -5.24 -8.99 -9.95
C LYS A 50 -3.76 -8.80 -10.31
N GLY A 51 -2.88 -9.58 -9.67
CA GLY A 51 -1.42 -9.47 -9.82
C GLY A 51 -0.73 -8.65 -8.73
N PHE A 52 -1.45 -7.86 -7.94
CA PHE A 52 -0.91 -7.18 -6.77
C PHE A 52 -1.08 -8.05 -5.52
N VAL A 53 -0.11 -7.97 -4.62
CA VAL A 53 -0.14 -8.65 -3.33
C VAL A 53 -0.66 -7.68 -2.28
N GLN A 54 -1.68 -8.08 -1.54
CA GLN A 54 -2.18 -7.31 -0.41
C GLN A 54 -1.24 -7.52 0.79
N ASN A 55 -0.35 -6.55 1.03
CA ASN A 55 0.58 -6.59 2.15
C ASN A 55 -0.11 -6.23 3.47
N GLN A 56 -1.06 -5.28 3.42
CA GLN A 56 -1.79 -4.83 4.60
C GLN A 56 -3.29 -4.80 4.31
N THR A 57 -4.08 -5.37 5.21
CA THR A 57 -5.55 -5.30 5.18
C THR A 57 -6.02 -3.98 5.77
N CYS A 58 -7.11 -3.43 5.25
CA CYS A 58 -7.73 -2.28 5.90
C CYS A 58 -8.26 -2.70 7.28
N THR A 59 -7.91 -1.93 8.30
CA THR A 59 -8.47 -2.04 9.64
C THR A 59 -8.82 -0.64 10.13
N GLU A 60 -9.47 -0.54 11.28
CA GLU A 60 -9.85 0.77 11.85
C GLU A 60 -8.64 1.71 12.07
N SER A 61 -7.43 1.17 12.18
CA SER A 61 -6.20 1.93 12.47
C SER A 61 -5.23 2.01 11.30
N GLN A 62 -5.50 1.37 10.16
CA GLN A 62 -4.56 1.36 9.03
C GLN A 62 -5.27 1.13 7.69
N ASP A 63 -4.72 1.70 6.62
CA ASP A 63 -5.27 1.49 5.28
C ASP A 63 -4.89 0.12 4.70
N ARG A 64 -5.62 -0.29 3.67
CA ARG A 64 -5.23 -1.37 2.77
C ARG A 64 -4.05 -0.92 1.91
N ILE A 65 -2.96 -1.68 1.94
CA ILE A 65 -1.78 -1.43 1.11
C ILE A 65 -1.57 -2.59 0.15
N CYS A 66 -1.58 -2.26 -1.13
CA CYS A 66 -1.27 -3.17 -2.22
C CYS A 66 0.17 -2.92 -2.69
N SER A 67 0.93 -3.99 -2.81
CA SER A 67 2.32 -3.98 -3.26
C SER A 67 2.50 -4.86 -4.49
N CYS A 68 3.58 -4.60 -5.22
CA CYS A 68 3.98 -5.43 -6.34
C CYS A 68 4.48 -6.79 -5.85
N PRO A 69 4.30 -7.86 -6.64
CA PRO A 69 4.87 -9.17 -6.35
C PRO A 69 6.42 -9.12 -6.40
N PRO A 70 7.13 -10.10 -5.80
CA PRO A 70 8.59 -10.04 -5.61
C PRO A 70 9.42 -10.02 -6.90
N ASN A 71 8.81 -10.34 -8.05
CA ASN A 71 9.40 -10.28 -9.39
C ASN A 71 9.22 -8.91 -10.07
N GLU A 72 8.53 -7.97 -9.42
CA GLU A 72 8.21 -6.65 -9.96
C GLU A 72 8.63 -5.53 -9.00
N TYR A 73 8.94 -4.36 -9.53
CA TYR A 73 9.22 -3.16 -8.74
C TYR A 73 8.18 -2.09 -9.01
N CYS A 74 7.88 -1.31 -7.97
CA CYS A 74 6.94 -0.21 -8.08
C CYS A 74 7.59 1.00 -8.75
N ILE A 75 7.02 1.48 -9.87
CA ILE A 75 7.49 2.71 -10.53
C ILE A 75 6.74 3.93 -9.98
N SER A 76 5.45 3.78 -9.69
CA SER A 76 4.59 4.88 -9.27
C SER A 76 3.91 4.55 -7.96
N LYS A 77 4.25 5.31 -6.91
CA LYS A 77 3.64 5.24 -5.59
C LYS A 77 2.73 6.44 -5.37
N ILE A 78 1.57 6.21 -4.78
CA ILE A 78 0.70 7.24 -4.21
C ILE A 78 0.62 6.93 -2.71
N TYR A 79 1.25 7.76 -1.88
CA TYR A 79 1.51 7.44 -0.47
C TYR A 79 2.20 6.07 -0.36
N GLU A 80 1.61 5.13 0.39
CA GLU A 80 2.11 3.77 0.55
C GLU A 80 1.55 2.78 -0.50
N TYR A 81 0.62 3.21 -1.36
CA TYR A 81 0.00 2.36 -2.37
C TYR A 81 0.79 2.39 -3.69
N CYS A 82 1.13 1.21 -4.24
CA CYS A 82 1.72 1.14 -5.57
C CYS A 82 0.67 1.15 -6.68
N LYS A 83 0.76 2.13 -7.59
CA LYS A 83 -0.15 2.27 -8.74
C LYS A 83 0.32 1.49 -9.97
N ILE A 84 1.63 1.42 -10.20
CA ILE A 84 2.22 0.81 -11.40
C ILE A 84 3.41 -0.05 -10.99
N CYS A 85 3.32 -1.35 -11.29
CA CYS A 85 4.41 -2.31 -11.16
C CYS A 85 5.05 -2.54 -12.53
N LYS A 86 6.37 -2.74 -12.55
CA LYS A 86 7.11 -3.19 -13.72
C LYS A 86 7.96 -4.39 -13.37
N VAL A 87 7.97 -5.36 -14.27
CA VAL A 87 8.77 -6.56 -14.14
C VAL A 87 10.24 -6.16 -14.02
N LYS A 88 10.88 -6.68 -12.98
CA LYS A 88 12.33 -6.63 -12.87
C LYS A 88 12.85 -7.61 -13.90
N LEU A 89 13.13 -7.11 -15.11
CA LEU A 89 13.88 -7.85 -16.12
C LEU A 89 15.18 -8.26 -15.44
N ARG A 90 15.31 -9.56 -15.13
CA ARG A 90 16.60 -10.09 -14.73
C ARG A 90 17.49 -9.98 -15.96
N GLU A 91 18.79 -9.84 -15.74
CA GLU A 91 19.79 -9.72 -16.80
C GLU A 91 19.81 -10.91 -17.79
N TYR A 92 19.08 -11.99 -17.49
CA TYR A 92 18.83 -13.14 -18.35
C TYR A 92 17.62 -13.02 -19.30
N ASP A 93 16.79 -11.97 -19.18
CA ASP A 93 15.73 -11.64 -20.15
C ASP A 93 16.20 -10.64 -21.22
N LEU A 94 17.52 -10.39 -21.29
CA LEU A 94 18.12 -9.96 -22.54
C LEU A 94 17.98 -11.15 -23.49
N PHE A 95 16.86 -11.22 -24.21
CA PHE A 95 16.76 -11.90 -25.49
C PHE A 95 17.88 -11.30 -26.34
N ILE A 96 19.10 -11.83 -26.22
CA ILE A 96 20.06 -11.81 -27.31
C ILE A 96 19.38 -12.69 -28.35
N PRO A 97 18.80 -12.12 -29.41
CA PRO A 97 18.18 -12.95 -30.41
C PRO A 97 19.27 -13.86 -30.97
N CYS A 98 18.95 -15.12 -31.30
CA CYS A 98 19.92 -16.07 -31.86
C CYS A 98 20.73 -15.51 -33.05
N SER A 99 20.26 -14.43 -33.68
CA SER A 99 21.01 -13.67 -34.69
C SER A 99 22.33 -13.08 -34.18
N TYR A 100 22.48 -12.71 -32.92
CA TYR A 100 23.73 -12.19 -32.37
C TYR A 100 24.73 -13.28 -31.93
N ALA A 101 24.28 -14.52 -31.77
CA ALA A 101 25.16 -15.67 -31.49
C ALA A 101 25.87 -16.20 -32.74
N PHE A 102 25.32 -15.97 -33.94
CA PHE A 102 25.94 -16.38 -35.21
C PHE A 102 27.12 -15.47 -35.61
N PHE A 103 27.07 -14.18 -35.30
CA PHE A 103 28.12 -13.23 -35.70
C PHE A 103 29.47 -13.45 -35.00
N SER A 104 29.50 -14.08 -33.83
CA SER A 104 30.74 -14.31 -33.09
C SER A 104 31.52 -15.55 -33.54
N VAL A 105 30.87 -16.50 -34.22
CA VAL A 105 31.53 -17.75 -34.68
C VAL A 105 32.20 -17.56 -36.06
N GLN A 106 31.73 -16.61 -36.87
CA GLN A 106 32.27 -16.38 -38.23
C GLN A 106 33.46 -15.42 -38.30
N ALA A 107 33.95 -14.89 -37.17
CA ALA A 107 35.10 -13.97 -37.13
C ALA A 107 36.44 -14.65 -36.77
N LEU A 108 36.46 -15.99 -36.63
CA LEU A 108 37.64 -16.77 -36.21
C LEU A 108 38.06 -17.85 -37.22
N SER A 109 37.54 -17.83 -38.45
CA SER A 109 37.98 -18.70 -39.56
C SER A 109 38.73 -17.92 -40.62
#